data_AF-A0A1Y1N1X3-F1
#
_entry.id   AF-A0A1Y1N1X3-F1
#
_cell.length_a   1.000
_cell.length_b   1.000
_cell.length_c   1.000
_cell.angle_alpha   90.00
_cell.angle_beta   90.00
_cell.angle_gamma   90.00
#
_symmetry.space_group_name_H-M   'P 1'
#
loop_
_entity.id
_entity.type
_entity.pdbx_description
1 polymer ?
#
loop_
_entity_poly.entity_id
_entity_poly.type
_entity_poly.pdbx_seq_one_letter_code
_entity_poly.pdbx_strand_id
1 'polypeptide(L)'
;YLVGAVLCAVLYYAFQKRFTYWESRGVLQFSLLVNLRELLLGLIPYRGVTEVLETIYNAFPESRYCGVYQFSTPTLLIRDPELIKKVTVKDFEYFTDHYNVLEEDTEPMWEKNLFALKGDKWKDMRATLSPSFT
;
A
#
# COMPACT_ATOMS: atom_id res chain seq x y z
N TYR A 1 1.58 -17.36 33.99
CA TYR A 1 0.78 -16.14 33.81
C TYR A 1 1.62 -14.89 33.52
N LEU A 2 2.61 -14.53 34.35
CA LEU A 2 3.46 -13.34 34.12
C LEU A 2 4.27 -13.39 32.81
N VAL A 3 4.88 -14.54 32.49
CA VAL A 3 5.66 -14.71 31.24
C VAL A 3 4.78 -14.49 30.00
N GLY A 4 3.55 -15.00 30.01
CA GLY A 4 2.59 -14.78 28.93
C GLY A 4 2.15 -13.32 28.81
N ALA A 5 1.90 -12.64 29.93
CA ALA A 5 1.55 -11.22 29.94
C ALA A 5 2.70 -10.34 29.41
N VAL A 6 3.94 -10.64 29.79
CA VAL A 6 5.14 -9.95 29.29
C VAL A 6 5.32 -10.21 27.79
N LEU A 7 5.15 -11.45 27.33
CA LEU A 7 5.20 -11.79 25.90
C LEU A 7 4.16 -11.01 25.10
N CYS A 8 2.90 -10.97 25.57
CA CYS A 8 1.83 -10.21 24.93
C CYS A 8 2.14 -8.71 24.89
N ALA A 9 2.68 -8.14 25.98
CA ALA A 9 3.06 -6.74 26.02
C ALA A 9 4.19 -6.40 25.03
N VAL A 10 5.21 -7.26 24.92
CA VAL A 10 6.31 -7.10 23.97
C VAL A 10 5.80 -7.20 22.53
N LEU A 11 4.97 -8.20 22.23
CA LEU A 11 4.36 -8.35 20.90
C LEU A 11 3.47 -7.16 20.55
N TYR A 12 2.67 -6.67 21.49
CA TYR A 12 1.84 -5.49 21.31
C TYR A 12 2.68 -4.24 21.03
N TYR A 13 3.74 -4.02 21.79
CA TYR A 13 4.64 -2.87 21.58
C TYR A 13 5.39 -2.97 20.25
N ALA A 14 5.90 -4.16 19.89
CA ALA A 14 6.56 -4.39 18.61
C ALA A 14 5.61 -4.19 17.43
N PHE A 15 4.36 -4.64 17.56
CA PHE A 15 3.31 -4.43 16.57
C PHE A 15 2.99 -2.94 16.44
N GLN A 16 2.70 -2.25 17.54
CA GLN A 16 2.46 -0.79 17.58
C GLN A 16 3.56 0.00 16.87
N LYS A 17 4.82 -0.27 17.19
CA LYS A 17 5.97 0.41 16.59
C LYS A 17 6.06 0.24 15.07
N ARG A 18 5.51 -0.85 14.52
CA ARG A 18 5.45 -1.07 13.07
C ARG A 18 4.48 -0.10 12.38
N PHE A 19 3.47 0.38 13.09
CA PHE A 19 2.44 1.28 12.59
C PHE A 19 2.65 2.76 12.97
N THR A 20 3.85 3.16 13.39
CA THR A 20 4.21 4.57 13.66
C THR A 20 5.01 5.21 12.52
N TYR A 21 5.11 4.54 11.36
CA TYR A 21 5.93 4.96 10.22
C TYR A 21 5.52 6.33 9.67
N TRP A 22 4.21 6.61 9.53
CA TRP A 22 3.74 7.90 9.01
C TRP A 22 3.70 8.98 10.08
N GLU A 23 3.29 8.64 11.30
CA GLU A 23 3.35 9.54 12.46
C GLU A 23 4.75 10.11 12.68
N SER A 24 5.78 9.26 12.62
CA SER A 24 7.18 9.69 12.77
C SER A 24 7.68 10.63 11.66
N ARG A 25 6.96 10.71 10.53
CA ARG A 25 7.25 11.61 9.41
C ARG A 25 6.30 12.81 9.32
N GLY A 26 5.42 12.98 10.32
CA GLY A 26 4.43 14.05 10.33
C GLY A 26 3.33 13.89 9.27
N VAL A 27 3.12 12.66 8.77
CA VAL A 27 2.05 12.36 7.83
C VAL A 27 0.83 11.87 8.59
N LEU A 28 -0.33 12.46 8.31
CA LEU A 28 -1.61 12.05 8.91
C LEU A 28 -1.92 10.60 8.55
N GLN A 29 -2.22 9.79 9.54
CA GLN A 29 -2.66 8.41 9.40
C GLN A 29 -3.80 8.14 10.38
N PHE A 30 -4.57 7.08 10.14
CA PHE A 30 -5.48 6.57 11.15
C PHE A 30 -4.73 6.11 12.40
N SER A 31 -5.40 6.18 13.56
CA SER A 31 -4.89 5.55 14.78
C SER A 31 -4.74 4.04 14.58
N LEU A 32 -3.83 3.41 15.31
CA LEU A 32 -3.59 1.97 15.16
C LEU A 32 -4.89 1.16 15.28
N LEU A 33 -5.76 1.50 16.23
CA LEU A 33 -7.00 0.78 16.47
C LEU A 33 -7.95 0.87 15.28
N VAL A 34 -7.99 2.02 14.61
CA VAL A 34 -8.80 2.20 13.40
C VAL A 34 -8.17 1.47 12.22
N ASN A 35 -6.85 1.53 12.04
CA ASN A 35 -6.15 0.74 11.01
C ASN A 35 -6.37 -0.76 11.19
N LEU A 36 -6.26 -1.27 12.43
CA LEU A 36 -6.47 -2.68 12.72
C LEU A 36 -7.94 -3.08 12.50
N ARG A 37 -8.88 -2.23 12.90
CA ARG A 37 -10.32 -2.43 12.63
C ARG A 37 -10.58 -2.49 11.13
N GLU A 38 -10.12 -1.52 10.34
CA GLU A 38 -10.35 -1.50 8.90
C GLU A 38 -9.65 -2.65 8.17
N LEU A 39 -8.45 -3.05 8.60
CA LEU A 39 -7.78 -4.25 8.09
C LEU A 39 -8.63 -5.51 8.33
N LEU A 40 -9.15 -5.67 9.56
CA LEU A 40 -10.03 -6.79 9.89
C LEU A 40 -11.37 -6.74 9.16
N LEU A 41 -11.95 -5.56 8.98
CA LEU A 41 -13.19 -5.35 8.22
C LEU A 41 -13.00 -5.63 6.72
N GLY A 42 -11.81 -5.35 6.16
CA GLY A 42 -11.46 -5.71 4.79
C GLY A 42 -11.26 -7.21 4.56
N LEU A 43 -11.08 -8.00 5.63
CA LEU A 43 -11.11 -9.47 5.56
C LEU A 43 -12.55 -10.03 5.60
N ILE A 44 -13.54 -9.20 5.90
CA ILE A 44 -14.95 -9.61 5.90
C ILE A 44 -15.45 -9.63 4.45
N PRO A 45 -16.02 -10.76 3.97
CA PRO A 45 -16.47 -10.89 2.58
C PRO A 45 -17.52 -9.86 2.12
N TYR A 46 -18.19 -9.19 3.07
CA TYR A 46 -19.30 -8.27 2.82
C TYR A 46 -18.88 -6.81 2.62
N ARG A 47 -17.63 -6.44 2.93
CA ARG A 47 -17.10 -5.10 2.64
C ARG A 47 -16.11 -5.18 1.49
N GLY A 48 -16.44 -4.51 0.39
CA GLY A 48 -15.55 -4.44 -0.77
C GLY A 48 -14.33 -3.57 -0.47
N VAL A 49 -13.20 -3.88 -1.12
CA VAL A 49 -11.97 -3.06 -1.06
C VAL A 49 -12.25 -1.59 -1.40
N THR A 50 -13.18 -1.33 -2.33
CA THR A 50 -13.61 0.02 -2.71
C THR A 50 -14.24 0.81 -1.56
N GLU A 51 -15.11 0.19 -0.76
CA GLU A 51 -15.77 0.86 0.39
C GLU A 51 -14.75 1.24 1.46
N VAL A 52 -13.77 0.35 1.71
CA VAL A 52 -12.67 0.62 2.64
C VAL A 52 -11.81 1.78 2.12
N LEU A 53 -11.43 1.75 0.84
CA LEU A 53 -10.64 2.83 0.22
C LEU A 53 -11.40 4.16 0.23
N GLU A 54 -12.70 4.16 -0.02
CA GLU A 54 -13.54 5.36 0.04
C GLU A 54 -13.62 5.93 1.46
N THR A 55 -13.78 5.06 2.47
CA THR A 55 -13.77 5.46 3.88
C THR A 55 -12.46 6.13 4.26
N ILE A 56 -11.34 5.52 3.85
CA ILE A 56 -9.99 6.05 4.08
C ILE A 56 -9.82 7.38 3.34
N TYR A 57 -10.20 7.43 2.06
CA TYR A 57 -10.14 8.63 1.25
C TYR A 57 -10.92 9.75 1.93
N ASN A 58 -12.14 9.51 2.41
CA ASN A 58 -12.98 10.56 2.99
C ASN A 58 -12.61 10.99 4.42
N ALA A 59 -11.72 10.28 5.12
CA ALA A 59 -11.41 10.56 6.52
C ALA A 59 -10.57 11.82 6.77
N PHE A 60 -9.76 12.23 5.79
CA PHE A 60 -8.88 13.40 5.90
C PHE A 60 -9.09 14.37 4.72
N PRO A 61 -10.27 15.01 4.60
CA PRO A 61 -10.67 15.82 3.43
C PRO A 61 -9.70 16.96 3.11
N GLU A 62 -9.14 17.60 4.13
CA GLU A 62 -8.21 18.72 3.99
C GLU A 62 -6.77 18.31 3.68
N SER A 63 -6.46 17.02 3.72
CA SER A 63 -5.10 16.53 3.48
C SER A 63 -4.89 16.14 2.02
N ARG A 64 -3.76 16.59 1.45
CA ARG A 64 -3.33 16.24 0.08
C ARG A 64 -3.01 14.74 -0.07
N TYR A 65 -2.66 14.08 1.03
CA TYR A 65 -2.34 12.66 1.12
C TYR A 65 -2.50 12.16 2.57
N CYS A 66 -2.64 10.85 2.75
CA CYS A 66 -2.63 10.25 4.08
C CYS A 66 -1.88 8.91 4.08
N GLY A 67 -1.26 8.61 5.21
CA GLY A 67 -0.59 7.35 5.47
C GLY A 67 -1.61 6.26 5.80
N VAL A 68 -1.46 5.12 5.14
CA VAL A 68 -2.23 3.91 5.39
C VAL A 68 -1.28 2.72 5.47
N TYR A 69 -1.83 1.56 5.81
CA TYR A 69 -1.08 0.31 5.83
C TYR A 69 -1.82 -0.74 5.01
N GLN A 70 -1.18 -1.22 3.95
CA GLN A 70 -1.63 -2.41 3.26
C GLN A 70 -1.01 -3.60 3.99
N PHE A 71 -1.81 -4.30 4.79
CA PHE A 71 -1.34 -5.28 5.78
C PHE A 71 -0.34 -4.66 6.76
N SER A 72 0.96 -4.89 6.54
CA SER A 72 2.05 -4.34 7.37
C SER A 72 2.97 -3.39 6.60
N THR A 73 2.68 -3.16 5.32
CA THR A 73 3.46 -2.29 4.43
C THR A 73 2.93 -0.87 4.53
N PRO A 74 3.75 0.13 4.90
CA PRO A 74 3.34 1.53 4.86
C PRO A 74 3.05 1.95 3.42
N THR A 75 1.82 2.41 3.17
CA THR A 75 1.37 2.84 1.84
C THR A 75 0.85 4.27 1.93
N LEU A 76 1.15 5.10 0.93
CA LEU A 76 0.68 6.48 0.87
C LEU A 76 -0.53 6.58 -0.05
N LEU A 77 -1.66 7.03 0.48
CA LEU A 77 -2.83 7.36 -0.33
C LEU A 77 -2.74 8.83 -0.77
N ILE A 78 -2.57 9.06 -2.07
CA ILE A 78 -2.48 10.40 -2.65
C ILE A 78 -3.87 10.83 -3.14
N ARG A 79 -4.30 12.03 -2.78
CA ARG A 79 -5.59 12.60 -3.19
C ARG A 79 -5.46 13.78 -4.12
N ASP A 80 -4.37 14.52 -3.98
CA ASP A 80 -4.14 15.73 -4.75
C ASP A 80 -3.81 15.42 -6.22
N PRO A 81 -4.58 15.94 -7.20
CA PRO A 81 -4.34 15.71 -8.62
C PRO A 81 -2.96 16.16 -9.12
N GLU A 82 -2.39 17.23 -8.56
CA GLU A 82 -1.04 17.69 -8.90
C GLU A 82 0.03 16.70 -8.44
N LEU A 83 -0.14 16.13 -7.24
CA LEU A 83 0.76 15.09 -6.73
C LEU A 83 0.61 13.79 -7.52
N ILE A 84 -0.62 13.40 -7.86
CA ILE A 84 -0.88 12.25 -8.73
C ILE A 84 -0.16 12.45 -10.06
N LYS A 85 -0.38 13.59 -10.74
CA LYS A 85 0.29 13.92 -12.00
C LYS A 85 1.82 13.96 -11.86
N LYS A 86 2.33 14.45 -10.72
CA LYS A 86 3.76 14.46 -10.47
C LYS A 86 4.31 13.03 -10.43
N VAL A 87 3.71 12.15 -9.63
CA VAL A 87 4.15 10.75 -9.46
C VAL A 87 3.95 9.92 -10.73
N THR A 88 2.82 10.06 -11.42
CA THR A 88 2.45 9.20 -12.55
C THR A 88 2.92 9.69 -13.91
N VAL A 89 3.38 10.95 -14.01
CA VAL A 89 3.82 11.54 -15.28
C VAL A 89 5.20 12.18 -15.18
N LYS A 90 5.39 13.16 -14.30
CA LYS A 90 6.64 13.95 -14.26
C LYS A 90 7.81 13.13 -13.73
N ASP A 91 7.58 12.42 -12.64
CA ASP A 91 8.57 11.66 -11.88
C ASP A 91 8.35 10.15 -12.08
N PHE A 92 7.64 9.76 -13.14
CA PHE A 92 7.25 8.36 -13.40
C PHE A 92 8.43 7.39 -13.40
N GLU A 93 9.61 7.85 -13.81
CA GLU A 93 10.85 7.07 -13.82
C GLU A 93 11.26 6.53 -12.43
N TYR A 94 10.83 7.16 -11.34
CA TYR A 94 11.06 6.70 -9.97
C TYR A 94 9.95 5.78 -9.44
N PHE A 95 8.83 5.67 -10.15
CA PHE A 95 7.61 4.97 -9.72
C PHE A 95 7.13 3.95 -10.76
N THR A 96 8.08 3.31 -11.47
CA THR A 96 7.76 2.32 -12.52
C THR A 96 7.18 1.02 -11.98
N ASP A 97 7.51 0.68 -10.74
CA ASP A 97 7.25 -0.63 -10.17
C ASP A 97 5.92 -0.64 -9.41
N HIS A 98 5.08 -1.63 -9.70
CA HIS A 98 3.82 -1.83 -8.99
C HIS A 98 4.01 -2.70 -7.74
N TYR A 99 3.09 -2.56 -6.79
CA TYR A 99 3.02 -3.46 -5.65
C TYR A 99 2.62 -4.87 -6.10
N ASN A 100 3.48 -5.85 -5.83
CA ASN A 100 3.20 -7.27 -6.07
C ASN A 100 2.76 -7.94 -4.76
N VAL A 101 1.64 -8.65 -4.82
CA VAL A 101 1.11 -9.42 -3.69
C VAL A 101 1.88 -10.72 -3.49
N LEU A 102 2.45 -11.28 -4.57
CA LEU A 102 3.27 -12.49 -4.56
C LEU A 102 4.75 -12.13 -4.56
N GLU A 103 5.55 -12.90 -3.82
CA GLU A 103 7.00 -12.82 -3.87
C GLU A 103 7.51 -13.30 -5.24
N GLU A 104 8.67 -12.79 -5.64
CA GLU A 104 9.37 -13.28 -6.83
C GLU A 104 9.69 -14.78 -6.65
N ASP A 105 9.56 -15.55 -7.73
CA ASP A 105 9.68 -17.01 -7.83
C ASP A 105 8.58 -17.86 -7.15
N THR A 106 7.46 -17.26 -6.72
CA THR A 106 6.31 -18.01 -6.18
C THR A 106 5.43 -18.63 -7.28
N GLU A 107 5.21 -17.90 -8.37
CA GLU A 107 4.30 -18.32 -9.44
C GLU A 107 4.81 -17.80 -10.80
N PRO A 108 5.41 -18.68 -11.62
CA PRO A 108 6.09 -18.28 -12.84
C PRO A 108 5.22 -17.58 -13.90
N MET A 109 3.89 -17.77 -13.90
CA MET A 109 3.01 -17.06 -14.84
C MET A 109 2.74 -15.63 -14.39
N TRP A 110 2.52 -15.40 -13.09
CA TRP A 110 2.25 -14.10 -12.51
C TRP A 110 3.44 -13.15 -12.70
N GLU A 111 4.65 -13.65 -12.45
CA GLU A 111 5.89 -12.86 -12.53
C GLU A 111 6.21 -12.35 -13.93
N LYS A 112 5.74 -13.05 -14.96
CA LYS A 112 5.96 -12.67 -16.37
C LYS A 112 4.90 -11.72 -16.89
N ASN A 113 3.86 -11.42 -16.10
CA ASN A 113 2.86 -10.43 -16.46
C ASN A 113 3.48 -9.02 -16.46
N LEU A 114 3.09 -8.19 -17.42
CA LEU A 114 3.52 -6.80 -17.52
C LEU A 114 3.27 -6.00 -16.22
N PHE A 115 2.22 -6.29 -15.47
CA PHE A 115 1.97 -5.61 -14.19
C PHE A 115 2.90 -6.02 -13.05
N ALA A 116 3.56 -7.19 -13.15
CA ALA A 116 4.45 -7.72 -12.13
C ALA A 116 5.93 -7.45 -12.43
N LEU A 117 6.28 -7.26 -13.71
CA LEU A 117 7.63 -6.89 -14.13
C LEU A 117 8.03 -5.53 -13.54
N LYS A 118 9.33 -5.40 -13.24
CA LYS A 118 9.94 -4.20 -12.63
C LYS A 118 11.08 -3.65 -13.49
N GLY A 119 11.38 -2.37 -13.31
CA GLY A 119 12.54 -1.71 -13.92
C GLY A 119 12.65 -1.89 -15.43
N ASP A 120 13.83 -2.25 -15.92
CA ASP A 120 14.10 -2.31 -17.37
C ASP A 120 13.36 -3.47 -18.07
N LYS A 121 13.13 -4.60 -17.39
CA LYS A 121 12.32 -5.71 -17.93
C LYS A 121 10.90 -5.25 -18.26
N TRP A 122 10.32 -4.43 -17.39
CA TRP A 122 9.00 -3.83 -17.63
C TRP A 122 9.02 -2.88 -18.82
N LYS A 123 10.05 -2.02 -18.93
CA LYS A 123 10.20 -1.07 -20.05
C LYS A 123 10.28 -1.80 -21.39
N ASP A 124 11.11 -2.83 -21.49
CA ASP A 124 11.31 -3.61 -22.71
C ASP A 124 10.04 -4.33 -23.15
N MET A 125 9.35 -4.97 -22.20
CA MET A 125 8.09 -5.66 -22.47
C MET A 125 7.00 -4.67 -22.89
N ARG A 126 6.90 -3.52 -22.22
CA ARG A 126 5.94 -2.47 -22.58
C ARG A 126 6.20 -1.94 -23.99
N ALA A 127 7.45 -1.66 -24.35
CA ALA A 127 7.82 -1.19 -25.68
C ALA A 127 7.48 -2.22 -26.76
N THR A 128 7.64 -3.52 -26.46
CA THR A 128 7.31 -4.62 -27.36
C THR A 128 5.80 -4.79 -27.57
N LEU A 129 4.99 -4.65 -26.52
CA LEU A 129 3.54 -4.84 -26.56
C LEU A 129 2.77 -3.61 -27.04
N SER A 130 3.28 -2.40 -26.82
CA SER A 130 2.57 -1.16 -27.15
C SER A 130 2.07 -1.07 -28.60
N PRO A 131 2.82 -1.51 -29.63
CA PRO A 131 2.36 -1.49 -31.02
C PRO A 131 1.19 -2.43 -31.32
N SER A 132 0.90 -3.41 -30.47
CA SER A 132 -0.24 -4.32 -30.65
C SER A 132 -1.58 -3.72 -30.22
N PHE A 133 -1.57 -2.58 -29.54
CA PHE A 133 -2.76 -1.90 -29.00
C PHE A 133 -3.01 -0.52 -29.62
N THR A 134 -2.25 -0.17 -30.68
CA THR A 134 -2.56 0.95 -31.59
C THR A 134 -3.51 0.51 -32.68
#